data_AF-A0A7W8SAD1-F1
#
_entry.id   AF-A0A7W8SAD1-F1
#
_cell.length_a   1.000
_cell.length_b   1.000
_cell.length_c   1.000
_cell.angle_alpha   90.00
_cell.angle_beta   90.00
_cell.angle_gamma   90.00
#
_symmetry.space_group_name_H-M   'P 1'
#
loop_
_entity.id
_entity.type
_entity.pdbx_description
1 polymer ?
#
loop_
_entity_poly.entity_id
_entity_poly.type
_entity_poly.pdbx_seq_one_letter_code
_entity_poly.pdbx_strand_id
1 'polypeptide(L)'
;MTQSSARKRAIIVGGSLGGLFVANLLVRNDWDVDVFERVPDELAGRGAGIVTHPELFEALAAAGIECDDSIGVKVQSRVTFAQNGDVLSERDLPQTLTAWGKMYHVLRAALPDVHYHAGGTVASVQDGPDQAVVTLGDGTVLHADIVIAADGFKSSIRERFLPDVRLQYAGYIAWRGLVDEAALSRETREALFEKFAFCLPPREQILGYPVAGQGNSTTPGERRYNFVWYRATSEEIQLPNLLTDAAGKRWVGGIPPTLIRQDVLADMEDAALTLLAPQFGEVVTKVAQPLFQPIFDLEVPQMAFGRIALLGDAAFVARPHCGMGVTKAASDAMALVKALNAHSGVQDALSDYSNERTQVGAAIVQHARHLGAYMQAQLKNEVDREMAERYRTPDAVMRETAVPARF
;
A
#
# COMPACT_ATOMS: atom_id res chain seq x y z
N MET A 1 -4.18 -20.59 -44.31
CA MET A 1 -3.02 -20.48 -43.40
C MET A 1 -3.00 -19.05 -42.87
N THR A 2 -3.66 -18.82 -41.75
CA THR A 2 -3.56 -17.54 -41.02
C THR A 2 -2.16 -17.49 -40.40
N GLN A 3 -1.36 -16.51 -40.79
CA GLN A 3 -0.11 -16.21 -40.09
C GLN A 3 -0.47 -15.94 -38.63
N SER A 4 -0.02 -16.81 -37.74
CA SER A 4 -0.03 -16.54 -36.30
C SER A 4 0.87 -15.32 -36.09
N SER A 5 0.30 -14.13 -35.90
CA SER A 5 1.09 -13.00 -35.42
C SER A 5 1.73 -13.43 -34.10
N ALA A 6 3.04 -13.28 -33.96
CA ALA A 6 3.71 -13.53 -32.68
C ALA A 6 3.02 -12.69 -31.60
N ARG A 7 2.75 -13.28 -30.43
CA ARG A 7 2.17 -12.56 -29.30
C ARG A 7 3.08 -11.40 -28.93
N LYS A 8 2.50 -10.24 -28.62
CA LYS A 8 3.25 -9.10 -28.10
C LYS A 8 3.83 -9.45 -26.73
N ARG A 9 5.05 -9.03 -26.45
CA ARG A 9 5.78 -9.34 -25.21
C ARG A 9 5.78 -8.17 -24.25
N ALA A 10 5.47 -8.44 -22.98
CA ALA A 10 5.53 -7.49 -21.88
C ALA A 10 6.47 -7.99 -20.78
N ILE A 11 7.37 -7.13 -20.31
CA ILE A 11 8.18 -7.40 -19.12
C ILE A 11 7.68 -6.53 -17.97
N ILE A 12 7.42 -7.14 -16.82
CA ILE A 12 6.98 -6.47 -15.59
C ILE A 12 8.11 -6.52 -14.58
N VAL A 13 8.51 -5.37 -14.07
CA VAL A 13 9.55 -5.24 -13.05
C VAL A 13 8.91 -5.00 -11.69
N GLY A 14 9.01 -5.98 -10.79
CA GLY A 14 8.34 -5.99 -9.49
C GLY A 14 7.17 -6.97 -9.45
N GLY A 15 7.27 -7.98 -8.60
CA GLY A 15 6.31 -9.10 -8.51
C GLY A 15 5.40 -9.04 -7.28
N SER A 16 5.08 -7.84 -6.80
CA SER A 16 4.07 -7.60 -5.75
C SER A 16 2.69 -7.35 -6.37
N LEU A 17 1.72 -6.86 -5.59
CA LEU A 17 0.31 -6.76 -5.98
C LEU A 17 0.08 -6.05 -7.34
N GLY A 18 0.68 -4.86 -7.54
CA GLY A 18 0.53 -4.12 -8.81
C GLY A 18 1.07 -4.88 -10.03
N GLY A 19 2.25 -5.49 -9.89
CA GLY A 19 2.85 -6.31 -10.94
C GLY A 19 2.06 -7.60 -11.21
N LEU A 20 1.51 -8.23 -10.19
CA LEU A 20 0.67 -9.41 -10.36
C LEU A 20 -0.70 -9.07 -10.98
N PHE A 21 -1.30 -7.92 -10.66
CA PHE A 21 -2.52 -7.47 -11.32
C PHE A 21 -2.30 -7.29 -12.82
N VAL A 22 -1.30 -6.52 -13.21
CA VAL A 22 -1.03 -6.26 -14.63
C VAL A 22 -0.57 -7.52 -15.37
N ALA A 23 0.17 -8.43 -14.72
CA ALA A 23 0.55 -9.72 -15.30
C ALA A 23 -0.67 -10.57 -15.64
N ASN A 24 -1.55 -10.81 -14.65
CA ASN A 24 -2.76 -11.62 -14.85
C ASN A 24 -3.68 -11.02 -15.92
N LEU A 25 -3.84 -9.69 -15.92
CA LEU A 25 -4.65 -9.01 -16.93
C LEU A 25 -4.03 -9.12 -18.33
N LEU A 26 -2.72 -8.92 -18.49
CA LEU A 26 -2.04 -9.02 -19.79
C LEU A 26 -2.07 -10.45 -20.36
N VAL A 27 -1.82 -11.47 -19.53
CA VAL A 27 -1.92 -12.88 -19.95
C VAL A 27 -3.32 -13.18 -20.51
N ARG A 28 -4.36 -12.66 -19.87
CA ARG A 28 -5.76 -12.82 -20.31
C ARG A 28 -6.10 -12.01 -21.57
N ASN A 29 -5.25 -11.07 -21.96
CA ASN A 29 -5.36 -10.29 -23.19
C ASN A 29 -4.33 -10.74 -24.25
N ASP A 30 -3.91 -12.01 -24.20
CA ASP A 30 -3.05 -12.69 -25.20
C ASP A 30 -1.64 -12.09 -25.35
N TRP A 31 -1.10 -11.48 -24.28
CA TRP A 31 0.30 -11.08 -24.20
C TRP A 31 1.19 -12.21 -23.69
N ASP A 32 2.43 -12.25 -24.17
CA ASP A 32 3.52 -13.02 -23.56
C ASP A 32 4.15 -12.19 -22.43
N VAL A 33 4.17 -12.72 -21.21
CA VAL A 33 4.47 -11.93 -20.00
C VAL A 33 5.60 -12.55 -19.19
N ASP A 34 6.57 -11.74 -18.78
CA ASP A 34 7.58 -12.11 -17.80
C ASP A 34 7.57 -11.13 -16.63
N VAL A 35 7.44 -11.62 -15.39
CA VAL A 35 7.52 -10.84 -14.16
C VAL A 35 8.86 -11.11 -13.49
N PHE A 36 9.64 -10.07 -13.22
CA PHE A 36 10.90 -10.17 -12.49
C PHE A 36 10.75 -9.58 -11.08
N GLU A 37 10.88 -10.43 -10.06
CA GLU A 37 10.90 -10.04 -8.66
C GLU A 37 12.30 -10.20 -8.10
N ARG A 38 12.84 -9.14 -7.47
CA ARG A 38 14.21 -9.15 -6.94
C ARG A 38 14.37 -10.04 -5.71
N VAL A 39 13.31 -10.26 -4.94
CA VAL A 39 13.35 -11.14 -3.76
C VAL A 39 13.31 -12.60 -4.23
N PRO A 40 14.27 -13.44 -3.80
CA PRO A 40 14.32 -14.85 -4.21
C PRO A 40 13.27 -15.71 -3.50
N ASP A 41 12.93 -15.35 -2.27
CA ASP A 41 11.92 -16.04 -1.46
C ASP A 41 10.52 -15.48 -1.72
N GLU A 42 9.50 -16.24 -1.33
CA GLU A 42 8.12 -15.76 -1.37
C GLU A 42 7.98 -14.49 -0.51
N LEU A 43 7.30 -13.48 -1.05
CA LEU A 43 7.14 -12.21 -0.37
C LEU A 43 6.29 -12.41 0.89
N ALA A 44 6.90 -12.20 2.05
CA ALA A 44 6.20 -12.24 3.32
C ALA A 44 5.47 -10.91 3.59
N GLY A 45 4.17 -10.99 3.84
CA GLY A 45 3.38 -9.85 4.31
C GLY A 45 3.83 -9.42 5.70
N ARG A 46 4.42 -8.22 5.81
CA ARG A 46 4.86 -7.64 7.10
C ARG A 46 3.70 -7.07 7.92
N GLY A 47 2.60 -7.81 8.01
CA GLY A 47 1.46 -7.43 8.82
C GLY A 47 0.66 -6.22 8.33
N ALA A 48 0.55 -6.04 7.01
CA ALA A 48 -0.24 -4.95 6.45
C ALA A 48 -1.69 -5.39 6.17
N GLY A 49 -2.64 -4.82 6.90
CA GLY A 49 -4.05 -4.81 6.52
C GLY A 49 -4.31 -4.01 5.24
N ILE A 50 -5.33 -4.41 4.51
CA ILE A 50 -5.85 -3.75 3.31
C ILE A 50 -7.34 -3.52 3.52
N VAL A 51 -7.76 -2.28 3.27
CA VAL A 51 -9.18 -1.93 3.15
C VAL A 51 -9.57 -2.15 1.70
N THR A 52 -10.55 -3.00 1.44
CA THR A 52 -11.01 -3.25 0.08
C THR A 52 -11.96 -2.17 -0.40
N HIS A 53 -11.97 -1.94 -1.71
CA HIS A 53 -12.85 -1.00 -2.41
C HIS A 53 -13.51 -1.71 -3.60
N PRO A 54 -14.67 -1.25 -4.10
CA PRO A 54 -15.36 -1.89 -5.23
C PRO A 54 -14.44 -2.14 -6.44
N GLU A 55 -13.61 -1.15 -6.79
CA GLU A 55 -12.70 -1.20 -7.94
C GLU A 55 -11.64 -2.30 -7.79
N LEU A 56 -11.29 -2.68 -6.55
CA LEU A 56 -10.38 -3.80 -6.31
C LEU A 56 -11.03 -5.14 -6.72
N PHE A 57 -12.31 -5.33 -6.39
CA PHE A 57 -13.04 -6.54 -6.77
C PHE A 57 -13.28 -6.60 -8.27
N GLU A 58 -13.55 -5.47 -8.92
CA GLU A 58 -13.63 -5.39 -10.38
C GLU A 58 -12.33 -5.81 -11.05
N ALA A 59 -11.18 -5.35 -10.54
CA ALA A 59 -9.87 -5.72 -11.06
C ALA A 59 -9.54 -7.22 -10.82
N LEU A 60 -9.92 -7.77 -9.67
CA LEU A 60 -9.76 -9.21 -9.38
C LEU A 60 -10.60 -10.05 -10.36
N ALA A 61 -11.87 -9.68 -10.58
CA ALA A 61 -12.74 -10.36 -11.54
C ALA A 61 -12.18 -10.29 -12.98
N ALA A 62 -11.69 -9.13 -13.40
CA ALA A 62 -11.04 -8.96 -14.71
C ALA A 62 -9.76 -9.79 -14.85
N ALA A 63 -9.00 -9.96 -13.76
CA ALA A 63 -7.85 -10.86 -13.67
C ALA A 63 -8.25 -12.36 -13.63
N GLY A 64 -9.54 -12.69 -13.68
CA GLY A 64 -10.05 -14.06 -13.69
C GLY A 64 -10.11 -14.69 -12.30
N ILE A 65 -10.08 -13.88 -11.25
CA ILE A 65 -10.08 -14.33 -9.86
C ILE A 65 -11.48 -14.16 -9.30
N GLU A 66 -12.13 -15.28 -8.99
CA GLU A 66 -13.40 -15.28 -8.25
C GLU A 66 -13.13 -15.10 -6.75
N CYS A 67 -13.78 -14.11 -6.15
CA CYS A 67 -13.67 -13.82 -4.73
C CYS A 67 -14.93 -14.31 -4.01
N ASP A 68 -14.75 -15.16 -3.02
CA ASP A 68 -15.79 -15.54 -2.08
C ASP A 68 -15.66 -14.74 -0.77
N ASP A 69 -16.51 -15.07 0.21
CA ASP A 69 -16.51 -14.43 1.53
C ASP A 69 -15.21 -14.65 2.33
N SER A 70 -14.35 -15.59 1.91
CA SER A 70 -13.04 -15.83 2.55
C SER A 70 -11.98 -14.80 2.16
N ILE A 71 -12.28 -13.89 1.23
CA ILE A 71 -11.34 -12.88 0.74
C ILE A 71 -10.92 -11.88 1.82
N GLY A 72 -11.70 -11.75 2.90
CA GLY A 72 -11.40 -10.91 4.05
C GLY A 72 -12.41 -11.05 5.18
N VAL A 73 -12.25 -10.26 6.23
CA VAL A 73 -13.19 -10.17 7.36
C VAL A 73 -14.16 -9.04 7.10
N LYS A 74 -15.46 -9.32 7.22
CA LYS A 74 -16.52 -8.31 7.10
C LYS A 74 -16.72 -7.60 8.44
N VAL A 75 -16.78 -6.28 8.42
CA VAL A 75 -17.19 -5.45 9.57
C VAL A 75 -18.46 -4.69 9.20
N GLN A 76 -19.28 -4.35 10.20
CA GLN A 76 -20.57 -3.67 9.97
C GLN A 76 -20.50 -2.17 10.14
N SER A 77 -19.68 -1.73 11.10
CA SER A 77 -19.63 -0.33 11.51
C SER A 77 -18.21 0.17 11.70
N ARG A 78 -18.11 1.48 11.84
CA ARG A 78 -16.92 2.19 12.26
C ARG A 78 -17.16 2.82 13.62
N VAL A 79 -16.14 2.85 14.46
CA VAL A 79 -16.26 3.39 15.83
C VAL A 79 -15.04 4.23 16.18
N THR A 80 -15.25 5.34 16.88
CA THR A 80 -14.16 6.10 17.49
C THR A 80 -14.25 6.01 19.00
N PHE A 81 -13.14 5.66 19.65
CA PHE A 81 -13.02 5.58 21.10
C PHE A 81 -12.32 6.82 21.68
N ALA A 82 -12.79 7.26 22.83
CA ALA A 82 -12.12 8.21 23.70
C ALA A 82 -10.95 7.55 24.42
N GLN A 83 -10.03 8.36 24.95
CA GLN A 83 -8.89 7.90 25.75
C GLN A 83 -9.30 7.08 26.99
N ASN A 84 -10.48 7.34 27.56
CA ASN A 84 -11.01 6.57 28.69
C ASN A 84 -11.68 5.24 28.28
N GLY A 85 -11.75 4.94 26.98
CA GLY A 85 -12.36 3.72 26.42
C GLY A 85 -13.82 3.85 26.00
N ASP A 86 -14.48 4.99 26.29
CA ASP A 86 -15.87 5.21 25.91
C ASP A 86 -16.01 5.38 24.39
N VAL A 87 -17.16 5.00 23.85
CA VAL A 87 -17.51 5.25 22.45
C VAL A 87 -17.88 6.73 22.27
N LEU A 88 -17.12 7.45 21.45
CA LEU A 88 -17.41 8.85 21.08
C LEU A 88 -18.44 8.93 19.96
N SER A 89 -18.31 8.07 18.96
CA SER A 89 -19.24 8.00 17.83
C SER A 89 -19.13 6.63 17.15
N GLU A 90 -20.23 6.18 16.57
CA GLU A 90 -20.33 4.96 15.78
C GLU A 90 -21.18 5.21 14.53
N ARG A 91 -20.79 4.60 13.41
CA ARG A 91 -21.45 4.77 12.12
C ARG A 91 -21.50 3.45 11.35
N ASP A 92 -22.68 3.12 10.83
CA ASP A 92 -22.85 2.01 9.91
C ASP A 92 -22.11 2.29 8.59
N LEU A 93 -21.16 1.41 8.26
CA LEU A 93 -20.45 1.40 7.00
C LEU A 93 -19.84 0.00 6.81
N PRO A 94 -20.61 -0.95 6.26
CA PRO A 94 -20.12 -2.30 6.05
C PRO A 94 -18.92 -2.32 5.10
N GLN A 95 -17.86 -3.04 5.48
CA GLN A 95 -16.64 -3.15 4.69
C GLN A 95 -16.00 -4.53 4.81
N THR A 96 -15.29 -4.96 3.76
CA THR A 96 -14.45 -6.15 3.78
C THR A 96 -12.99 -5.73 3.96
N LEU A 97 -12.33 -6.32 4.95
CA LEU A 97 -10.98 -5.97 5.37
C LEU A 97 -10.09 -7.21 5.22
N THR A 98 -9.01 -7.08 4.47
CA THR A 98 -8.15 -8.21 4.11
C THR A 98 -6.71 -7.95 4.51
N ALA A 99 -5.84 -8.92 4.27
CA ALA A 99 -4.42 -8.83 4.50
C ALA A 99 -3.68 -8.81 3.17
N TRP A 100 -2.55 -8.11 3.12
CA TRP A 100 -1.66 -8.13 1.97
C TRP A 100 -1.28 -9.55 1.53
N GLY A 101 -1.00 -10.44 2.49
CA GLY A 101 -0.63 -11.83 2.19
C GLY A 101 -1.73 -12.61 1.49
N LYS A 102 -3.01 -12.39 1.87
CA LYS A 102 -4.15 -13.01 1.20
C LYS A 102 -4.24 -12.56 -0.25
N MET A 103 -4.15 -11.25 -0.51
CA MET A 103 -4.21 -10.71 -1.88
C MET A 103 -3.05 -11.20 -2.74
N TYR A 104 -1.84 -11.19 -2.18
CA TYR A 104 -0.65 -11.69 -2.88
C TYR A 104 -0.82 -13.15 -3.26
N HIS A 105 -1.24 -14.01 -2.32
CA HIS A 105 -1.43 -15.43 -2.56
C HIS A 105 -2.46 -15.69 -3.67
N VAL A 106 -3.61 -15.02 -3.63
CA VAL A 106 -4.67 -15.19 -4.63
C VAL A 106 -4.20 -14.75 -6.02
N LEU A 107 -3.53 -13.59 -6.12
CA LEU A 107 -2.99 -13.10 -7.39
C LEU A 107 -1.85 -13.98 -7.93
N ARG A 108 -1.01 -14.50 -7.03
CA ARG A 108 0.12 -15.36 -7.42
C ARG A 108 -0.35 -16.74 -7.87
N ALA A 109 -1.37 -17.29 -7.24
CA ALA A 109 -1.97 -18.58 -7.63
C ALA A 109 -2.67 -18.51 -9.00
N ALA A 110 -3.18 -17.33 -9.39
CA ALA A 110 -3.79 -17.12 -10.70
C ALA A 110 -2.78 -17.01 -11.85
N LEU A 111 -1.53 -16.63 -11.55
CA LEU A 111 -0.46 -16.46 -12.54
C LEU A 111 0.36 -17.75 -12.69
N PRO A 112 0.46 -18.35 -13.89
CA PRO A 112 1.31 -19.51 -14.12
C PRO A 112 2.78 -19.26 -13.78
N ASP A 113 3.44 -20.23 -13.15
CA ASP A 113 4.81 -20.09 -12.62
C ASP A 113 5.86 -19.77 -13.70
N VAL A 114 5.62 -20.17 -14.94
CA VAL A 114 6.50 -19.86 -16.08
C VAL A 114 6.68 -18.35 -16.31
N HIS A 115 5.71 -17.55 -15.87
CA HIS A 115 5.73 -16.09 -16.00
C HIS A 115 6.37 -15.37 -14.82
N TYR A 116 6.76 -16.06 -13.73
CA TYR A 116 7.24 -15.42 -12.49
C TYR A 116 8.66 -15.82 -12.13
N HIS A 117 9.59 -14.88 -12.29
CA HIS A 117 11.03 -15.07 -12.08
C HIS A 117 11.47 -14.44 -10.74
N ALA A 118 11.45 -15.23 -9.67
CA ALA A 118 11.95 -14.84 -8.36
C ALA A 118 13.48 -14.72 -8.34
N GLY A 119 14.01 -13.78 -7.57
CA GLY A 119 15.43 -13.41 -7.57
C GLY A 119 15.91 -12.68 -8.83
N GLY A 120 15.01 -12.45 -9.80
CA GLY A 120 15.26 -11.72 -11.03
C GLY A 120 15.45 -10.23 -10.77
N THR A 121 16.69 -9.79 -10.56
CA THR A 121 16.99 -8.37 -10.39
C THR A 121 17.10 -7.68 -11.74
N VAL A 122 16.31 -6.63 -11.97
CA VAL A 122 16.46 -5.76 -13.15
C VAL A 122 17.44 -4.63 -12.82
N ALA A 123 18.53 -4.55 -13.57
CA ALA A 123 19.57 -3.55 -13.39
C ALA A 123 19.28 -2.26 -14.18
N SER A 124 18.71 -2.38 -15.38
CA SER A 124 18.42 -1.21 -16.22
C SER A 124 17.29 -1.46 -17.20
N VAL A 125 16.51 -0.41 -17.48
CA VAL A 125 15.47 -0.39 -18.53
C VAL A 125 15.71 0.80 -19.45
N GLN A 126 15.61 0.59 -20.76
CA GLN A 126 15.81 1.61 -21.80
C GLN A 126 14.72 1.51 -22.86
N ASP A 127 14.27 2.66 -23.36
CA ASP A 127 13.41 2.71 -24.53
C ASP A 127 14.28 2.61 -25.79
N GLY A 128 14.16 1.51 -26.53
CA GLY A 128 14.88 1.30 -27.79
C GLY A 128 14.02 1.69 -29.00
N PRO A 129 14.61 1.75 -30.20
CA PRO A 129 13.91 2.23 -31.41
C PRO A 129 12.67 1.38 -31.72
N ASP A 130 12.81 0.05 -31.66
CA ASP A 130 11.73 -0.88 -32.01
C ASP A 130 11.13 -1.60 -30.80
N GLN A 131 11.93 -1.78 -29.73
CA GLN A 131 11.57 -2.53 -28.53
C GLN A 131 12.22 -1.91 -27.30
N ALA A 132 11.58 -2.05 -26.14
CA ALA A 132 12.21 -1.75 -24.87
C ALA A 132 13.29 -2.80 -24.57
N VAL A 133 14.36 -2.35 -23.92
CA VAL A 133 15.51 -3.20 -23.56
C VAL A 133 15.64 -3.26 -22.05
N VAL A 134 15.66 -4.48 -21.51
CA VAL A 134 15.82 -4.76 -20.08
C VAL A 134 17.15 -5.49 -19.87
N THR A 135 17.98 -4.96 -18.97
CA THR A 135 19.22 -5.62 -18.53
C THR A 135 19.01 -6.17 -17.13
N LEU A 136 19.18 -7.47 -16.96
CA LEU A 136 19.13 -8.14 -15.66
C LEU A 136 20.46 -7.98 -14.90
N GLY A 137 20.45 -8.27 -13.60
CA GLY A 137 21.61 -8.14 -12.71
C GLY A 137 22.76 -9.09 -13.05
N ASP A 138 22.50 -10.17 -13.77
CA ASP A 138 23.51 -11.11 -14.29
C ASP A 138 24.09 -10.69 -15.66
N GLY A 139 23.61 -9.57 -16.22
CA GLY A 139 24.00 -9.06 -17.54
C GLY A 139 23.14 -9.56 -18.69
N THR A 140 22.17 -10.46 -18.46
CA THR A 140 21.23 -10.91 -19.49
C THR A 140 20.44 -9.74 -20.05
N VAL A 141 20.33 -9.67 -21.38
CA VAL A 141 19.59 -8.62 -22.09
C VAL A 141 18.33 -9.22 -22.70
N LEU A 142 17.18 -8.62 -22.37
CA LEU A 142 15.87 -9.00 -22.85
C LEU A 142 15.24 -7.85 -23.63
N HIS A 143 14.42 -8.21 -24.62
CA HIS A 143 13.67 -7.26 -25.44
C HIS A 143 12.17 -7.53 -25.30
N ALA A 144 11.39 -6.46 -25.22
CA ALA A 144 9.94 -6.52 -25.10
C ALA A 144 9.27 -5.36 -25.85
N ASP A 145 8.01 -5.56 -26.24
CA ASP A 145 7.22 -4.49 -26.86
C ASP A 145 6.88 -3.40 -25.85
N ILE A 146 6.67 -3.77 -24.58
CA ILE A 146 6.47 -2.87 -23.45
C ILE A 146 7.19 -3.36 -22.18
N VAL A 147 7.56 -2.42 -21.31
CA VAL A 147 8.02 -2.68 -19.94
C VAL A 147 7.14 -1.95 -18.94
N ILE A 148 6.66 -2.65 -17.92
CA ILE A 148 5.88 -2.09 -16.83
C ILE A 148 6.73 -2.08 -15.56
N ALA A 149 7.07 -0.89 -15.06
CA ALA A 149 7.75 -0.70 -13.79
C ALA A 149 6.73 -0.66 -12.65
N ALA A 150 6.67 -1.73 -11.88
CA ALA A 150 5.86 -1.92 -10.68
C ALA A 150 6.75 -2.19 -9.45
N ASP A 151 7.96 -1.60 -9.43
CA ASP A 151 9.04 -1.83 -8.47
C ASP A 151 8.90 -1.01 -7.16
N GLY A 152 7.70 -0.47 -6.92
CA GLY A 152 7.28 0.12 -5.64
C GLY A 152 7.76 1.55 -5.39
N PHE A 153 7.48 2.08 -4.19
CA PHE A 153 7.69 3.51 -3.88
C PHE A 153 9.14 4.00 -4.01
N LYS A 154 10.13 3.09 -3.89
CA LYS A 154 11.56 3.34 -4.12
C LYS A 154 12.00 2.93 -5.53
N SER A 155 11.12 3.09 -6.52
CA SER A 155 11.36 2.69 -7.91
C SER A 155 12.65 3.32 -8.45
N SER A 156 13.63 2.48 -8.78
CA SER A 156 14.88 2.92 -9.42
C SER A 156 14.64 3.26 -10.89
N ILE A 157 13.65 2.62 -11.52
CA ILE A 157 13.24 2.93 -12.89
C ILE A 157 12.67 4.34 -12.95
N ARG A 158 11.73 4.69 -12.06
CA ARG A 158 11.19 6.06 -11.99
C ARG A 158 12.32 7.08 -11.80
N GLU A 159 13.25 6.84 -10.87
CA GLU A 159 14.35 7.77 -10.61
C GLU A 159 15.25 8.01 -11.83
N ARG A 160 15.41 7.01 -12.70
CA ARG A 160 16.15 7.16 -13.96
C ARG A 160 15.44 8.07 -14.96
N PHE A 161 14.12 7.91 -15.11
CA PHE A 161 13.32 8.66 -16.10
C PHE A 161 12.86 10.03 -15.59
N LEU A 162 12.76 10.20 -14.27
CA LEU A 162 12.34 11.41 -13.59
C LEU A 162 13.33 11.76 -12.47
N PRO A 163 14.57 12.16 -12.81
CA PRO A 163 15.65 12.37 -11.86
C PRO A 163 15.44 13.56 -10.92
N ASP A 164 14.42 14.39 -11.12
CA ASP A 164 14.09 15.49 -10.20
C ASP A 164 12.93 15.15 -9.24
N VAL A 165 12.23 14.05 -9.49
CA VAL A 165 11.14 13.59 -8.62
C VAL A 165 11.71 12.84 -7.42
N ARG A 166 11.32 13.24 -6.21
CA ARG A 166 11.82 12.71 -4.94
C ARG A 166 10.68 12.40 -3.99
N LEU A 167 10.85 11.36 -3.19
CA LEU A 167 9.94 11.06 -2.07
C LEU A 167 9.99 12.21 -1.07
N GLN A 168 8.82 12.72 -0.69
CA GLN A 168 8.70 13.79 0.29
C GLN A 168 8.25 13.20 1.62
N TYR A 169 9.06 13.36 2.66
CA TYR A 169 8.68 12.91 4.00
C TYR A 169 7.50 13.75 4.50
N ALA A 170 6.46 13.07 4.98
CA ALA A 170 5.21 13.69 5.37
C ALA A 170 5.26 14.31 6.78
N GLY A 171 6.37 14.16 7.52
CA GLY A 171 6.54 14.68 8.87
C GLY A 171 6.04 13.74 9.99
N TYR A 172 5.67 12.51 9.66
CA TYR A 172 5.19 11.52 10.63
C TYR A 172 5.54 10.10 10.22
N ILE A 173 5.57 9.20 11.21
CA ILE A 173 5.70 7.76 11.01
C ILE A 173 4.35 7.08 11.22
N ALA A 174 4.27 5.81 10.82
CA ALA A 174 3.18 4.91 11.18
C ALA A 174 3.74 3.66 11.84
N TRP A 175 3.46 3.45 13.13
CA TRP A 175 3.59 2.15 13.78
C TRP A 175 2.53 1.20 13.25
N ARG A 176 2.90 -0.06 13.06
CA ARG A 176 2.06 -1.11 12.50
C ARG A 176 2.30 -2.43 13.19
N GLY A 177 1.25 -3.26 13.20
CA GLY A 177 1.34 -4.61 13.71
C GLY A 177 0.08 -5.41 13.45
N LEU A 178 0.24 -6.73 13.61
CA LEU A 178 -0.85 -7.69 13.71
C LEU A 178 -0.79 -8.35 15.07
N VAL A 179 -1.95 -8.53 15.69
CA VAL A 179 -2.11 -9.26 16.96
C VAL A 179 -3.09 -10.40 16.74
N ASP A 180 -2.76 -11.61 17.18
CA ASP A 180 -3.69 -12.74 17.10
C ASP A 180 -4.93 -12.48 17.97
N GLU A 181 -6.12 -12.78 17.45
CA GLU A 181 -7.39 -12.59 18.17
C GLU A 181 -7.36 -13.28 19.53
N ALA A 182 -6.85 -14.52 19.57
CA ALA A 182 -6.73 -15.30 20.80
C ALA A 182 -5.82 -14.69 21.88
N ALA A 183 -4.94 -13.75 21.52
CA ALA A 183 -4.08 -13.06 22.48
C ALA A 183 -4.79 -11.92 23.21
N LEU A 184 -5.93 -11.43 22.70
CA LEU A 184 -6.64 -10.27 23.22
C LEU A 184 -7.71 -10.65 24.25
N SER A 185 -7.93 -9.77 25.23
CA SER A 185 -8.99 -9.91 26.24
C SER A 185 -10.36 -10.06 25.58
N ARG A 186 -11.32 -10.63 26.31
CA ARG A 186 -12.69 -10.75 25.80
C ARG A 186 -13.29 -9.36 25.53
N GLU A 187 -13.05 -8.44 26.45
CA GLU A 187 -13.55 -7.07 26.43
C GLU A 187 -13.05 -6.31 25.18
N THR A 188 -11.76 -6.43 24.87
CA THR A 188 -11.18 -5.84 23.65
C THR A 188 -11.69 -6.53 22.38
N ARG A 189 -11.87 -7.85 22.39
CA ARG A 189 -12.41 -8.58 21.24
C ARG A 189 -13.83 -8.14 20.90
N GLU A 190 -14.71 -8.07 21.89
CA GLU A 190 -16.10 -7.63 21.74
C GLU A 190 -16.19 -6.18 21.23
N ALA A 191 -15.25 -5.31 21.65
CA ALA A 191 -15.22 -3.92 21.22
C ALA A 191 -14.71 -3.70 19.78
N LEU A 192 -13.78 -4.54 19.31
CA LEU A 192 -13.00 -4.25 18.10
C LEU A 192 -13.29 -5.16 16.89
N PHE A 193 -13.60 -6.44 17.08
CA PHE A 193 -13.51 -7.42 15.97
C PHE A 193 -14.66 -7.42 14.98
N GLU A 194 -15.71 -6.65 15.23
CA GLU A 194 -16.82 -6.45 14.30
C GLU A 194 -16.83 -5.03 13.69
N LYS A 195 -15.77 -4.25 13.96
CA LYS A 195 -15.71 -2.82 13.68
C LYS A 195 -14.38 -2.41 13.03
N PHE A 196 -14.43 -1.31 12.30
CA PHE A 196 -13.25 -0.52 11.96
C PHE A 196 -13.10 0.59 13.02
N ALA A 197 -12.09 0.47 13.87
CA ALA A 197 -11.96 1.34 15.04
C ALA A 197 -10.94 2.46 14.82
N PHE A 198 -11.14 3.56 15.55
CA PHE A 198 -10.27 4.73 15.60
C PHE A 198 -10.07 5.20 17.04
N CYS A 199 -8.93 5.81 17.32
CA CYS A 199 -8.71 6.68 18.46
C CYS A 199 -7.86 7.87 18.00
N LEU A 200 -8.20 9.08 18.49
CA LEU A 200 -7.70 10.35 17.96
C LEU A 200 -7.05 11.21 19.07
N PRO A 201 -5.90 10.79 19.62
CA PRO A 201 -5.13 11.65 20.53
C PRO A 201 -4.65 12.92 19.83
N PRO A 202 -4.30 13.99 20.57
CA PRO A 202 -3.76 15.21 19.97
C PRO A 202 -2.57 14.92 19.03
N ARG A 203 -2.70 15.32 17.76
CA ARG A 203 -1.69 15.16 16.67
C ARG A 203 -1.34 13.71 16.31
N GLU A 204 -2.12 12.75 16.75
CA GLU A 204 -1.91 11.33 16.49
C GLU A 204 -3.20 10.66 16.07
N GLN A 205 -3.10 9.58 15.29
CA GLN A 205 -4.27 8.80 14.89
C GLN A 205 -3.89 7.35 14.93
N ILE A 206 -4.59 6.56 15.74
CA ILE A 206 -4.58 5.11 15.57
C ILE A 206 -5.89 4.68 14.93
N LEU A 207 -5.77 3.73 14.01
CA LEU A 207 -6.88 2.99 13.47
C LEU A 207 -6.56 1.50 13.51
N GLY A 208 -7.60 0.68 13.54
CA GLY A 208 -7.42 -0.76 13.46
C GLY A 208 -8.67 -1.48 13.02
N TYR A 209 -8.47 -2.72 12.61
CA TYR A 209 -9.52 -3.58 12.11
C TYR A 209 -9.10 -5.04 12.05
N PRO A 210 -10.06 -5.98 12.10
CA PRO A 210 -9.77 -7.40 11.94
C PRO A 210 -9.39 -7.72 10.49
N VAL A 211 -8.48 -8.68 10.33
CA VAL A 211 -8.03 -9.25 9.06
C VAL A 211 -7.90 -10.76 9.19
N ALA A 212 -7.74 -11.45 8.06
CA ALA A 212 -7.46 -12.88 8.05
C ALA A 212 -6.17 -13.19 8.86
N GLY A 213 -6.22 -14.24 9.66
CA GLY A 213 -5.09 -14.68 10.47
C GLY A 213 -4.19 -15.69 9.75
N GLN A 214 -3.56 -16.57 10.53
CA GLN A 214 -2.67 -17.59 9.97
C GLN A 214 -3.42 -18.51 9.00
N GLY A 215 -2.75 -18.95 7.94
CA GLY A 215 -3.37 -19.80 6.92
C GLY A 215 -4.53 -19.13 6.18
N ASN A 216 -4.62 -17.79 6.21
CA ASN A 216 -5.71 -17.02 5.62
C ASN A 216 -7.09 -17.28 6.25
N SER A 217 -7.15 -17.73 7.51
CA SER A 217 -8.41 -18.00 8.21
C SER A 217 -9.15 -16.71 8.56
N THR A 218 -10.46 -16.69 8.29
CA THR A 218 -11.39 -15.64 8.70
C THR A 218 -12.31 -16.08 9.85
N THR A 219 -12.09 -17.28 10.39
CA THR A 219 -12.88 -17.84 11.51
C THR A 219 -12.63 -17.07 12.81
N PRO A 220 -13.68 -16.68 13.56
CA PRO A 220 -13.50 -16.06 14.88
C PRO A 220 -12.62 -16.89 15.81
N GLY A 221 -11.65 -16.24 16.45
CA GLY A 221 -10.61 -16.85 17.28
C GLY A 221 -9.31 -17.16 16.53
N GLU A 222 -9.36 -17.25 15.20
CA GLU A 222 -8.21 -17.47 14.32
C GLU A 222 -7.81 -16.23 13.52
N ARG A 223 -8.58 -15.13 13.62
CA ARG A 223 -8.29 -13.86 12.93
C ARG A 223 -7.12 -13.13 13.60
N ARG A 224 -6.67 -12.06 12.95
CA ARG A 224 -5.72 -11.09 13.53
C ARG A 224 -6.33 -9.70 13.54
N TYR A 225 -5.89 -8.87 14.47
CA TYR A 225 -6.22 -7.45 14.50
C TYR A 225 -5.06 -6.63 13.95
N ASN A 226 -5.30 -5.91 12.86
CA ASN A 226 -4.37 -4.96 12.27
C ASN A 226 -4.52 -3.60 12.93
N PHE A 227 -3.40 -2.96 13.28
CA PHE A 227 -3.40 -1.55 13.66
C PHE A 227 -2.40 -0.73 12.84
N VAL A 228 -2.72 0.55 12.67
CA VAL A 228 -1.82 1.56 12.13
C VAL A 228 -1.93 2.79 13.01
N TRP A 229 -0.82 3.18 13.65
CA TRP A 229 -0.75 4.34 14.54
C TRP A 229 0.20 5.39 13.99
N TYR A 230 -0.37 6.47 13.49
CA TYR A 230 0.34 7.61 12.96
C TYR A 230 0.75 8.56 14.09
N ARG A 231 2.04 8.90 14.12
CA ARG A 231 2.62 9.80 15.12
C ARG A 231 3.49 10.85 14.45
N ALA A 232 3.24 12.12 14.76
CA ALA A 232 4.09 13.23 14.32
C ALA A 232 5.55 12.98 14.73
N THR A 233 6.49 13.19 13.82
CA THR A 233 7.91 12.85 14.03
C THR A 233 8.77 13.80 13.20
N SER A 234 9.52 14.67 13.88
CA SER A 234 10.39 15.65 13.24
C SER A 234 11.48 14.98 12.40
N GLU A 235 11.71 15.54 11.21
CA GLU A 235 12.68 14.99 10.25
C GLU A 235 14.14 15.17 10.70
N GLU A 236 14.43 16.26 11.43
CA GLU A 236 15.78 16.64 11.80
C GLU A 236 16.29 15.93 13.06
N ILE A 237 15.39 15.58 13.99
CA ILE A 237 15.76 15.11 15.33
C ILE A 237 15.18 13.72 15.61
N GLN A 238 13.85 13.58 15.56
CA GLN A 238 13.18 12.36 16.00
C GLN A 238 13.36 11.22 15.00
N LEU A 239 13.12 11.48 13.71
CA LEU A 239 13.22 10.45 12.67
C LEU A 239 14.63 9.83 12.58
N PRO A 240 15.74 10.59 12.59
CA PRO A 240 17.09 10.02 12.61
C PRO A 240 17.34 9.16 13.85
N ASN A 241 16.85 9.58 15.02
CA ASN A 241 16.96 8.80 16.25
C ASN A 241 16.22 7.46 16.14
N LEU A 242 14.97 7.47 15.66
CA LEU A 242 14.17 6.25 15.47
C LEU A 242 14.81 5.28 14.46
N LEU A 243 15.45 5.82 13.42
CA LEU A 243 16.11 5.03 12.38
C LEU A 243 17.54 4.57 12.73
N THR A 244 18.01 4.82 13.95
CA THR A 244 19.35 4.43 14.40
C THR A 244 19.28 3.20 15.30
N ASP A 245 19.96 2.13 14.92
CA ASP A 245 20.00 0.89 15.70
C ASP A 245 20.88 1.00 16.96
N ALA A 246 20.90 -0.05 17.78
CA ALA A 246 21.68 -0.09 19.01
C ALA A 246 23.21 -0.02 18.80
N ALA A 247 23.69 -0.31 17.57
CA ALA A 247 25.10 -0.16 17.20
C ALA A 247 25.43 1.25 16.69
N GLY A 248 24.45 2.17 16.66
CA GLY A 248 24.62 3.52 16.14
C GLY A 248 24.53 3.63 14.62
N LYS A 249 24.18 2.56 13.90
CA LYS A 249 24.01 2.61 12.45
C LYS A 249 22.63 3.18 12.12
N ARG A 250 22.64 4.24 11.31
CA ARG A 250 21.43 4.86 10.76
C ARG A 250 20.96 4.13 9.50
N TRP A 251 19.70 3.69 9.50
CA TRP A 251 19.04 3.02 8.38
C TRP A 251 18.20 4.01 7.56
N VAL A 252 18.74 4.47 6.44
CA VAL A 252 18.07 5.46 5.58
C VAL A 252 16.87 4.83 4.88
N GLY A 253 15.69 5.39 5.12
CA GLY A 253 14.44 4.98 4.46
C GLY A 253 13.75 3.76 5.08
N GLY A 254 14.11 3.37 6.31
CA GLY A 254 13.41 2.35 7.10
C GLY A 254 14.38 1.41 7.83
N ILE A 255 14.11 1.15 9.10
CA ILE A 255 14.87 0.22 9.95
C ILE A 255 14.23 -1.17 9.93
N PRO A 256 15.01 -2.26 9.87
CA PRO A 256 14.47 -3.61 10.07
C PRO A 256 13.79 -3.74 11.44
N PRO A 257 12.62 -4.39 11.56
CA PRO A 257 11.89 -4.48 12.83
C PRO A 257 12.72 -5.06 13.98
N THR A 258 13.55 -6.06 13.67
CA THR A 258 14.45 -6.72 14.64
C THR A 258 15.60 -5.84 15.14
N LEU A 259 15.82 -4.68 14.51
CA LEU A 259 16.87 -3.72 14.87
C LEU A 259 16.31 -2.45 15.52
N ILE A 260 14.99 -2.33 15.67
CA ILE A 260 14.38 -1.27 16.46
C ILE A 260 14.86 -1.42 17.89
N ARG A 261 15.36 -0.32 18.46
CA ARG A 261 15.94 -0.35 19.80
C ARG A 261 14.87 -0.56 20.87
N GLN A 262 15.27 -1.18 21.98
CA GLN A 262 14.36 -1.48 23.10
C GLN A 262 13.80 -0.22 23.77
N ASP A 263 14.58 0.87 23.87
CA ASP A 263 14.10 2.16 24.39
C ASP A 263 12.98 2.76 23.53
N VAL A 264 13.08 2.60 22.21
CA VAL A 264 12.05 3.06 21.26
C VAL A 264 10.77 2.23 21.37
N LEU A 265 10.90 0.91 21.59
CA LEU A 265 9.75 0.03 21.80
C LEU A 265 9.06 0.33 23.13
N ALA A 266 9.83 0.53 24.20
CA ALA A 266 9.29 0.90 25.51
C ALA A 266 8.56 2.25 25.47
N ASP A 267 9.10 3.26 24.77
CA ASP A 267 8.43 4.55 24.56
C ASP A 267 7.12 4.39 23.77
N MET A 268 7.09 3.53 22.75
CA MET A 268 5.87 3.22 22.01
C MET A 268 4.80 2.60 22.92
N GLU A 269 5.18 1.63 23.76
CA GLU A 269 4.26 0.94 24.68
C GLU A 269 3.71 1.89 25.76
N ASP A 270 4.58 2.69 26.40
CA ASP A 270 4.18 3.68 27.41
C ASP A 270 3.24 4.73 26.82
N ALA A 271 3.58 5.26 25.64
CA ALA A 271 2.74 6.20 24.92
C ALA A 271 1.40 5.56 24.52
N ALA A 272 1.36 4.27 24.15
CA ALA A 272 0.12 3.58 23.81
C ALA A 272 -0.82 3.46 25.01
N LEU A 273 -0.28 3.10 26.18
CA LEU A 273 -1.05 3.00 27.42
C LEU A 273 -1.51 4.36 27.96
N THR A 274 -0.75 5.42 27.67
CA THR A 274 -1.06 6.76 28.13
C THR A 274 -2.03 7.50 27.21
N LEU A 275 -1.84 7.42 25.89
CA LEU A 275 -2.52 8.30 24.93
C LEU A 275 -3.73 7.65 24.27
N LEU A 276 -3.76 6.32 24.13
CA LEU A 276 -4.78 5.62 23.37
C LEU A 276 -5.93 5.15 24.27
N ALA A 277 -7.06 4.81 23.64
CA ALA A 277 -8.12 4.06 24.31
C ALA A 277 -7.57 2.70 24.81
N PRO A 278 -8.02 2.17 25.97
CA PRO A 278 -7.48 0.93 26.55
C PRO A 278 -7.50 -0.27 25.59
N GLN A 279 -8.50 -0.36 24.70
CA GLN A 279 -8.61 -1.39 23.67
C GLN A 279 -7.42 -1.34 22.70
N PHE A 280 -7.00 -0.13 22.29
CA PHE A 280 -5.84 0.07 21.43
C PHE A 280 -4.53 -0.05 22.20
N GLY A 281 -4.47 0.40 23.45
CA GLY A 281 -3.31 0.20 24.33
C GLY A 281 -2.97 -1.28 24.50
N GLU A 282 -3.99 -2.13 24.70
CA GLU A 282 -3.81 -3.59 24.76
C GLU A 282 -3.30 -4.16 23.41
N VAL A 283 -3.89 -3.74 22.29
CA VAL A 283 -3.45 -4.19 20.96
C VAL A 283 -1.98 -3.83 20.70
N VAL A 284 -1.59 -2.58 20.95
CA VAL A 284 -0.22 -2.12 20.68
C VAL A 284 0.79 -2.81 21.60
N THR A 285 0.46 -3.07 22.87
CA THR A 285 1.38 -3.73 23.81
C THR A 285 1.48 -5.25 23.61
N LYS A 286 0.51 -5.88 22.95
CA LYS A 286 0.51 -7.32 22.65
C LYS A 286 1.08 -7.69 21.28
N VAL A 287 1.54 -6.71 20.50
CA VAL A 287 2.17 -6.97 19.21
C VAL A 287 3.52 -7.66 19.39
N ALA A 288 3.67 -8.85 18.83
CA ALA A 288 4.91 -9.63 18.99
C ALA A 288 6.11 -8.99 18.26
N GLN A 289 5.86 -8.35 17.12
CA GLN A 289 6.90 -7.71 16.33
C GLN A 289 6.36 -6.41 15.69
N PRO A 290 6.37 -5.30 16.45
CA PRO A 290 5.98 -4.01 15.89
C PRO A 290 6.99 -3.57 14.83
N LEU A 291 6.50 -2.81 13.86
CA LEU A 291 7.34 -2.08 12.92
C LEU A 291 6.82 -0.66 12.78
N PHE A 292 7.68 0.25 12.33
CA PHE A 292 7.21 1.54 11.87
C PHE A 292 7.74 1.87 10.48
N GLN A 293 6.99 2.70 9.78
CA GLN A 293 7.35 3.21 8.46
C GLN A 293 7.26 4.74 8.47
N PRO A 294 8.33 5.46 8.07
CA PRO A 294 8.22 6.88 7.76
C PRO A 294 7.29 7.08 6.57
N ILE A 295 6.32 7.98 6.70
CA ILE A 295 5.32 8.20 5.65
C ILE A 295 5.88 9.18 4.63
N PHE A 296 5.79 8.78 3.37
CA PHE A 296 6.18 9.60 2.23
C PHE A 296 5.00 9.78 1.29
N ASP A 297 5.06 10.82 0.49
CA ASP A 297 4.25 10.94 -0.72
C ASP A 297 5.10 11.38 -1.92
N LEU A 298 4.58 11.15 -3.12
CA LEU A 298 5.25 11.44 -4.37
C LEU A 298 4.23 11.49 -5.51
N GLU A 299 4.39 12.49 -6.37
CA GLU A 299 3.67 12.63 -7.64
C GLU A 299 4.67 12.61 -8.79
N VAL A 300 4.25 12.09 -9.93
CA VAL A 300 5.00 12.15 -11.18
C VAL A 300 4.26 13.00 -12.21
N PRO A 301 4.95 13.74 -13.08
CA PRO A 301 4.31 14.54 -14.13
C PRO A 301 3.78 13.68 -15.28
N GLN A 302 4.26 12.43 -15.39
CA GLN A 302 3.83 11.46 -16.40
C GLN A 302 4.16 10.04 -15.93
N MET A 303 3.44 9.06 -16.48
CA MET A 303 3.59 7.64 -16.16
C MET A 303 4.12 6.80 -17.33
N ALA A 304 4.35 7.38 -18.51
CA ALA A 304 4.91 6.66 -19.66
C ALA A 304 6.11 7.37 -20.29
N PHE A 305 7.03 6.57 -20.82
CA PHE A 305 8.28 6.98 -21.47
C PHE A 305 8.53 6.04 -22.65
N GLY A 306 7.99 6.39 -23.82
CA GLY A 306 8.01 5.52 -25.00
C GLY A 306 7.32 4.19 -24.71
N ARG A 307 8.07 3.10 -24.66
CA ARG A 307 7.59 1.73 -24.40
C ARG A 307 7.58 1.33 -22.92
N ILE A 308 7.87 2.28 -22.02
CA ILE A 308 8.00 2.02 -20.58
C ILE A 308 6.87 2.72 -19.85
N ALA A 309 6.16 2.00 -18.98
CA ALA A 309 5.10 2.54 -18.14
C ALA A 309 5.41 2.33 -16.65
N LEU A 310 5.16 3.34 -15.82
CA LEU A 310 5.14 3.24 -14.37
C LEU A 310 3.75 2.81 -13.89
N LEU A 311 3.69 2.00 -12.83
CA LEU A 311 2.44 1.48 -12.27
C LEU A 311 2.45 1.45 -10.74
N GLY A 312 1.33 1.77 -10.11
CA GLY A 312 1.20 1.68 -8.66
C GLY A 312 2.13 2.66 -7.94
N ASP A 313 2.78 2.20 -6.88
CA ASP A 313 3.68 3.06 -6.07
C ASP A 313 4.98 3.42 -6.80
N ALA A 314 5.32 2.74 -7.90
CA ALA A 314 6.43 3.17 -8.75
C ALA A 314 6.14 4.54 -9.39
N ALA A 315 4.86 4.85 -9.66
CA ALA A 315 4.42 6.13 -10.21
C ALA A 315 4.01 7.13 -9.11
N PHE A 316 2.94 6.82 -8.37
CA PHE A 316 2.36 7.74 -7.39
C PHE A 316 2.35 7.09 -6.01
N VAL A 317 2.94 7.76 -5.02
CA VAL A 317 2.97 7.28 -3.64
C VAL A 317 1.98 8.12 -2.84
N ALA A 318 0.84 7.52 -2.51
CA ALA A 318 -0.19 8.15 -1.69
C ALA A 318 0.03 7.83 -0.22
N ARG A 319 -0.28 8.78 0.66
CA ARG A 319 -0.29 8.52 2.10
C ARG A 319 -1.36 7.46 2.42
N PRO A 320 -1.14 6.55 3.38
CA PRO A 320 -2.01 5.37 3.53
C PRO A 320 -3.43 5.67 4.04
N HIS A 321 -3.71 6.91 4.47
CA HIS A 321 -5.01 7.34 4.99
C HIS A 321 -6.18 7.12 4.03
N CYS A 322 -5.94 7.24 2.72
CA CYS A 322 -6.97 6.99 1.71
C CYS A 322 -7.32 5.49 1.59
N GLY A 323 -6.50 4.58 2.12
CA GLY A 323 -6.71 3.14 1.99
C GLY A 323 -6.67 2.62 0.55
N MET A 324 -6.15 3.41 -0.41
CA MET A 324 -6.24 3.14 -1.84
C MET A 324 -4.98 2.53 -2.45
N GLY A 325 -3.90 2.27 -1.70
CA GLY A 325 -2.62 1.86 -2.29
C GLY A 325 -2.73 0.67 -3.27
N VAL A 326 -3.40 -0.41 -2.84
CA VAL A 326 -3.62 -1.61 -3.66
C VAL A 326 -4.64 -1.37 -4.75
N THR A 327 -5.79 -0.78 -4.41
CA THR A 327 -6.85 -0.46 -5.37
C THR A 327 -6.35 0.43 -6.49
N LYS A 328 -5.55 1.46 -6.18
CA LYS A 328 -4.92 2.35 -7.17
C LYS A 328 -4.05 1.56 -8.14
N ALA A 329 -3.18 0.67 -7.64
CA ALA A 329 -2.34 -0.16 -8.50
C ALA A 329 -3.16 -1.11 -9.38
N ALA A 330 -4.27 -1.65 -8.86
CA ALA A 330 -5.21 -2.47 -9.62
C ALA A 330 -5.93 -1.65 -10.71
N SER A 331 -6.39 -0.44 -10.39
CA SER A 331 -6.99 0.49 -11.35
C SER A 331 -5.99 0.95 -12.42
N ASP A 332 -4.73 1.18 -12.05
CA ASP A 332 -3.66 1.46 -13.00
C ASP A 332 -3.50 0.28 -13.99
N ALA A 333 -3.46 -0.95 -13.50
CA ALA A 333 -3.36 -2.15 -14.35
C ALA A 333 -4.56 -2.29 -15.31
N MET A 334 -5.78 -2.05 -14.82
CA MET A 334 -7.01 -2.05 -15.62
C MET A 334 -6.98 -0.99 -16.73
N ALA A 335 -6.59 0.25 -16.39
CA ALA A 335 -6.50 1.34 -17.35
C ALA A 335 -5.41 1.10 -18.41
N LEU A 336 -4.27 0.51 -18.02
CA LEU A 336 -3.20 0.14 -18.93
C LEU A 336 -3.69 -0.85 -19.99
N VAL A 337 -4.34 -1.94 -19.56
CA VAL A 337 -4.84 -2.96 -20.48
C VAL A 337 -5.96 -2.43 -21.36
N LYS A 338 -6.85 -1.58 -20.81
CA LYS A 338 -7.86 -0.88 -21.59
C LYS A 338 -7.24 -0.04 -22.70
N ALA A 339 -6.19 0.74 -22.40
CA ALA A 339 -5.50 1.55 -23.39
C ALA A 339 -4.78 0.68 -24.45
N LEU A 340 -4.12 -0.41 -24.03
CA LEU A 340 -3.48 -1.34 -24.96
C LEU A 340 -4.47 -2.00 -25.94
N ASN A 341 -5.71 -2.23 -25.51
CA ASN A 341 -6.77 -2.78 -26.37
C ASN A 341 -7.42 -1.73 -27.28
N ALA A 342 -7.36 -0.45 -26.91
CA ALA A 342 -7.97 0.64 -27.68
C ALA A 342 -7.07 1.16 -28.81
N HIS A 343 -5.77 0.84 -28.80
CA HIS A 343 -4.81 1.33 -29.79
C HIS A 343 -4.08 0.19 -30.50
N SER A 344 -3.72 0.42 -31.77
CA SER A 344 -2.86 -0.50 -32.52
C SER A 344 -1.38 -0.39 -32.09
N GLY A 345 -0.92 0.84 -31.80
CA GLY A 345 0.44 1.17 -31.40
C GLY A 345 0.61 1.22 -29.89
N VAL A 346 1.67 0.60 -29.37
CA VAL A 346 1.93 0.55 -27.92
C VAL A 346 2.29 1.91 -27.34
N GLN A 347 3.01 2.75 -28.08
CA GLN A 347 3.41 4.08 -27.58
C GLN A 347 2.19 4.99 -27.40
N ASP A 348 1.25 4.97 -28.35
CA ASP A 348 -0.01 5.72 -28.24
C ASP A 348 -0.84 5.21 -27.06
N ALA A 349 -0.95 3.89 -26.90
CA ALA A 349 -1.63 3.29 -25.74
C ALA A 349 -1.03 3.74 -24.41
N LEU A 350 0.31 3.73 -24.29
CA LEU A 350 1.00 4.13 -23.06
C LEU A 350 0.88 5.64 -22.81
N SER A 351 0.85 6.45 -23.87
CA SER A 351 0.59 7.89 -23.76
C SER A 351 -0.80 8.17 -23.21
N ASP A 352 -1.84 7.50 -23.74
CA ASP A 352 -3.22 7.66 -23.28
C ASP A 352 -3.40 7.16 -21.84
N TYR A 353 -2.82 6.01 -21.51
CA TYR A 353 -2.73 5.52 -20.13
C TYR A 353 -2.09 6.57 -19.20
N SER A 354 -0.96 7.14 -19.60
CA SER A 354 -0.25 8.14 -18.80
C SER A 354 -1.08 9.40 -18.61
N ASN A 355 -1.75 9.89 -19.64
CA ASN A 355 -2.59 11.10 -19.57
C ASN A 355 -3.75 10.93 -18.59
N GLU A 356 -4.43 9.78 -18.62
CA GLU A 356 -5.52 9.48 -17.69
C GLU A 356 -4.99 9.29 -16.26
N ARG A 357 -4.03 8.39 -16.08
CA ARG A 357 -3.61 7.92 -14.75
C ARG A 357 -2.75 8.92 -14.00
N THR A 358 -2.08 9.84 -14.69
CA THR A 358 -1.37 10.95 -14.03
C THR A 358 -2.35 11.88 -13.31
N GLN A 359 -3.49 12.19 -13.92
CA GLN A 359 -4.51 13.05 -13.31
C GLN A 359 -5.16 12.38 -12.10
N VAL A 360 -5.53 11.10 -12.25
CA VAL A 360 -6.14 10.33 -11.14
C VAL A 360 -5.13 10.11 -10.01
N GLY A 361 -3.88 9.78 -10.35
CA GLY A 361 -2.79 9.62 -9.39
C GLY A 361 -2.56 10.89 -8.56
N ALA A 362 -2.51 12.05 -9.22
CA ALA A 362 -2.42 13.35 -8.54
C ALA A 362 -3.63 13.58 -7.61
N ALA A 363 -4.85 13.36 -8.08
CA ALA A 363 -6.06 13.52 -7.27
C ALA A 363 -6.05 12.64 -6.01
N ILE A 364 -5.62 11.38 -6.12
CA ILE A 364 -5.48 10.46 -4.99
C ILE A 364 -4.41 10.97 -4.00
N VAL A 365 -3.25 11.44 -4.49
CA VAL A 365 -2.20 11.96 -3.61
C VAL A 365 -2.67 13.22 -2.88
N GLN A 366 -3.33 14.15 -3.58
CA GLN A 366 -3.87 15.36 -2.95
C GLN A 366 -4.92 15.02 -1.88
N HIS A 367 -5.82 14.08 -2.16
CA HIS A 367 -6.77 13.59 -1.16
C HIS A 367 -6.07 12.94 0.03
N ALA A 368 -5.05 12.10 -0.21
CA ALA A 368 -4.28 11.47 0.84
C ALA A 368 -3.49 12.49 1.71
N ARG A 369 -3.01 13.59 1.10
CA ARG A 369 -2.39 14.72 1.82
C ARG A 369 -3.40 15.43 2.70
N HIS A 370 -4.59 15.71 2.18
CA HIS A 370 -5.69 16.30 2.96
C HIS A 370 -6.02 15.45 4.19
N LEU A 371 -6.22 14.14 4.02
CA LEU A 371 -6.50 13.23 5.14
C LEU A 371 -5.35 13.15 6.14
N GLY A 372 -4.11 13.20 5.67
CA GLY A 372 -2.91 13.15 6.52
C GLY A 372 -2.53 14.46 7.20
N ALA A 373 -3.12 15.60 6.81
CA ALA A 373 -2.80 16.91 7.36
C ALA A 373 -3.04 17.00 8.88
N TYR A 374 -3.85 16.11 9.45
CA TYR A 374 -4.13 16.03 10.87
C TYR A 374 -2.97 15.68 11.77
N MET A 375 -1.93 15.03 11.25
CA MET A 375 -0.72 14.87 12.05
C MET A 375 -0.08 16.23 12.35
N GLN A 376 -0.54 17.31 11.69
CA GLN A 376 -0.13 18.71 11.80
C GLN A 376 1.38 18.94 11.64
N ALA A 377 2.13 17.89 11.30
CA ALA A 377 3.58 17.89 11.23
C ALA A 377 4.12 18.83 10.14
N GLN A 378 3.28 19.17 9.16
CA GLN A 378 3.61 20.09 8.07
C GLN A 378 3.01 21.50 8.27
N LEU A 379 2.15 21.70 9.27
CA LEU A 379 1.52 22.99 9.55
C LEU A 379 2.48 23.86 10.36
N LYS A 380 2.90 24.98 9.77
CA LYS A 380 3.95 25.85 10.32
C LYS A 380 3.44 26.92 11.29
N ASN A 381 2.17 27.32 11.20
CA ASN A 381 1.58 28.35 12.06
C ASN A 381 0.41 27.78 12.88
N GLU A 382 0.07 28.46 13.99
CA GLU A 382 -0.98 28.02 14.93
C GLU A 382 -2.39 28.16 14.37
N VAL A 383 -2.65 29.15 13.51
CA VAL A 383 -3.98 29.38 12.90
C VAL A 383 -4.39 28.22 12.00
N ASP A 384 -3.47 27.74 11.15
CA ASP A 384 -3.72 26.59 10.28
C ASP A 384 -3.95 25.31 11.09
N ARG A 385 -3.28 25.18 12.25
CA ARG A 385 -3.46 24.05 13.18
C ARG A 385 -4.84 24.09 13.83
N GLU A 386 -5.24 25.23 14.38
CA GLU A 386 -6.56 25.42 15.00
C GLU A 386 -7.70 25.19 13.99
N MET A 387 -7.54 25.68 12.75
CA MET A 387 -8.50 25.40 11.68
C MET A 387 -8.58 23.90 11.37
N ALA A 388 -7.45 23.20 11.25
CA ALA A 388 -7.43 21.76 11.01
C ALA A 388 -8.11 20.95 12.13
N GLU A 389 -7.96 21.36 13.40
CA GLU A 389 -8.61 20.72 14.54
C GLU A 389 -10.13 20.90 14.53
N ARG A 390 -10.61 22.09 14.15
CA ARG A 390 -12.05 22.40 14.16
C ARG A 390 -12.88 21.56 13.20
N TYR A 391 -12.29 21.14 12.08
CA TYR A 391 -13.01 20.40 11.04
C TYR A 391 -12.85 18.88 11.13
N ARG A 392 -11.98 18.36 12.01
CA ARG A 392 -11.70 16.93 12.10
C ARG A 392 -12.34 16.30 13.35
N THR A 393 -13.65 16.14 13.29
CA THR A 393 -14.42 15.40 14.30
C THR A 393 -14.27 13.88 14.11
N PRO A 394 -14.54 13.06 15.15
CA PRO A 394 -14.66 11.60 15.01
C PRO A 394 -15.49 11.17 13.78
N ASP A 395 -16.61 11.85 13.53
CA ASP A 395 -17.47 11.58 12.38
C ASP A 395 -16.80 11.85 11.04
N ALA A 396 -16.02 12.95 10.94
CA ALA A 396 -15.29 13.27 9.72
C ALA A 396 -14.22 12.21 9.40
N VAL A 397 -13.44 11.79 10.41
CA VAL A 397 -12.42 10.75 10.24
C VAL A 397 -13.04 9.43 9.78
N MET A 398 -14.13 9.00 10.40
CA MET A 398 -14.82 7.77 10.03
C MET A 398 -15.45 7.84 8.64
N ARG A 399 -15.90 9.02 8.19
CA ARG A 399 -16.49 9.21 6.85
C ARG A 399 -15.46 9.21 5.73
N GLU A 400 -14.22 9.63 6.00
CA GLU A 400 -13.27 9.98 4.95
C GLU A 400 -12.04 9.05 4.90
N THR A 401 -11.61 8.48 6.04
CA THR A 401 -10.42 7.60 6.07
C THR A 401 -10.72 6.26 5.42
N ALA A 402 -9.95 5.81 4.42
CA ALA A 402 -10.15 4.52 3.76
C ALA A 402 -11.59 4.29 3.26
N VAL A 403 -12.19 5.33 2.69
CA VAL A 403 -13.48 5.30 2.01
C VAL A 403 -13.23 5.74 0.55
N PRO A 404 -13.83 5.08 -0.45
CA PRO A 404 -13.63 5.46 -1.84
C PRO A 404 -14.06 6.92 -2.06
N ALA A 405 -13.14 7.74 -2.55
CA ALA A 405 -13.50 9.01 -3.15
C ALA A 405 -13.77 8.78 -4.64
N ARG A 406 -14.85 9.38 -5.16
CA ARG A 406 -15.09 9.41 -6.60
C ARG A 406 -14.11 10.44 -7.18
N PHE A 407 -13.12 9.97 -7.93
CA PHE A 407 -12.08 10.77 -8.57
C PHE A 407 -12.36 10.95 -10.06
#